data_AF-A0A7K7WQ01-F1
#
_entry.id   AF-A0A7K7WQ01-F1
#
_cell.length_a   1.000
_cell.length_b   1.000
_cell.length_c   1.000
_cell.angle_alpha   90.00
_cell.angle_beta   90.00
_cell.angle_gamma   90.00
#
_symmetry.space_group_name_H-M   'P 1'
#
loop_
_entity.id
_entity.type
_entity.pdbx_description
1 polymer ?
#
loop_
_entity_poly.entity_id
_entity_poly.type
_entity_poly.pdbx_seq_one_letter_code
_entity_poly.pdbx_strand_id
1 'polypeptide(L)'
;SARTSPLVALENVQHFSAEGLCTLLESVSGFVLHEDFRLEMVPEKSTAVVILLKRIDAEEFVKFCAESNRLTKFKITAKLLEETHSIKAENIPGGVSTDHVTVNFENVSNGGGPVVDVQLLPKGHLATATFCSPKAAS
;
A
#
# COMPACT_ATOMS: atom_id res chain seq x y z
N SER A 1 -16.92 15.13 -2.09
CA SER A 1 -16.91 13.66 -2.07
C SER A 1 -15.55 13.19 -1.57
N ALA A 2 -15.51 12.46 -0.46
CA ALA A 2 -14.29 11.77 -0.04
C ALA A 2 -13.92 10.76 -1.14
N ARG A 3 -12.67 10.79 -1.61
CA ARG A 3 -12.19 9.74 -2.52
C ARG A 3 -11.89 8.53 -1.65
N THR A 4 -12.69 7.48 -1.79
CA THR A 4 -12.37 6.18 -1.20
C THR A 4 -11.13 5.64 -1.93
N SER A 5 -10.17 5.11 -1.15
CA SER A 5 -8.97 4.49 -1.71
C SER A 5 -9.38 3.24 -2.50
N PRO A 6 -8.99 3.09 -3.78
CA PRO A 6 -9.27 1.88 -4.54
C PRO A 6 -8.37 0.70 -4.12
N LEU A 7 -7.51 0.91 -3.11
CA LEU A 7 -6.49 -0.03 -2.69
C LEU A 7 -6.94 -0.78 -1.44
N VAL A 8 -6.90 -2.10 -1.52
CA VAL A 8 -7.23 -3.00 -0.41
C VAL A 8 -6.04 -3.91 -0.14
N ALA A 9 -5.56 -3.94 1.11
CA ALA A 9 -4.56 -4.90 1.55
C ALA A 9 -5.25 -6.20 1.97
N LEU A 10 -4.82 -7.32 1.38
CA LEU A 10 -5.14 -8.67 1.81
C LEU A 10 -3.97 -9.21 2.64
N GLU A 11 -4.22 -9.55 3.89
CA GLU A 11 -3.21 -10.08 4.82
C GLU A 11 -3.30 -11.60 4.95
N ASN A 12 -2.25 -12.21 5.49
CA ASN A 12 -2.11 -13.66 5.70
C ASN A 12 -2.07 -14.46 4.39
N VAL A 13 -1.47 -13.88 3.35
CA VAL A 13 -1.40 -14.49 2.00
C VAL A 13 -0.06 -15.16 1.70
N GLN A 14 0.81 -15.36 2.69
CA GLN A 14 2.17 -15.92 2.52
C GLN A 14 2.21 -17.32 1.92
N HIS A 15 1.09 -18.05 1.92
CA HIS A 15 0.99 -19.40 1.37
C HIS A 15 0.51 -19.43 -0.09
N PHE A 16 0.22 -18.27 -0.68
CA PHE A 16 -0.28 -18.14 -2.04
C PHE A 16 0.79 -17.62 -3.00
N SER A 17 0.82 -18.19 -4.21
CA SER A 17 1.38 -17.49 -5.35
C SER A 17 0.43 -16.39 -5.82
N ALA A 18 0.93 -15.42 -6.61
CA ALA A 18 0.08 -14.39 -7.21
C ALA A 18 -1.08 -15.01 -8.02
N GLU A 19 -0.78 -15.97 -8.89
CA GLU A 19 -1.77 -16.69 -9.70
C GLU A 19 -2.80 -17.45 -8.85
N GLY A 20 -2.35 -18.12 -7.78
CA GLY A 20 -3.23 -18.86 -6.88
C GLY A 20 -4.17 -17.95 -6.10
N LEU A 21 -3.67 -16.80 -5.64
CA LEU A 21 -4.50 -15.79 -4.97
C LEU A 21 -5.49 -15.14 -5.95
N CYS A 22 -5.05 -14.81 -7.17
CA CYS A 22 -5.94 -14.33 -8.23
C CYS A 22 -7.08 -15.33 -8.49
N THR A 23 -6.76 -16.59 -8.76
CA THR A 23 -7.75 -17.65 -9.02
C THR A 23 -8.75 -17.78 -7.86
N LEU A 24 -8.25 -17.71 -6.62
CA LEU A 24 -9.11 -17.73 -5.45
C LEU A 24 -10.08 -16.54 -5.45
N LEU A 25 -9.58 -15.32 -5.65
CA LEU A 25 -10.37 -14.08 -5.68
C LEU A 25 -11.42 -14.11 -6.78
N GLU A 26 -11.04 -14.44 -8.01
CA GLU A 26 -11.95 -14.56 -9.15
C GLU A 26 -13.07 -15.58 -8.83
N SER A 27 -12.71 -16.72 -8.25
CA SER A 27 -13.66 -17.79 -7.94
C SER A 27 -14.63 -17.47 -6.79
N VAL A 28 -14.33 -16.51 -5.92
CA VAL A 28 -15.23 -16.11 -4.82
C VAL A 28 -16.06 -14.88 -5.15
N SER A 29 -15.51 -13.96 -5.96
CA SER A 29 -16.11 -12.66 -6.26
C SER A 29 -16.80 -12.62 -7.62
N GLY A 30 -16.41 -13.48 -8.56
CA GLY A 30 -16.79 -13.39 -9.97
C GLY A 30 -16.05 -12.29 -10.75
N PHE A 31 -15.07 -11.63 -10.13
CA PHE A 31 -14.24 -10.62 -10.78
C PHE A 31 -13.19 -11.23 -11.69
N VAL A 32 -12.64 -10.42 -12.60
CA VAL A 32 -11.63 -10.81 -13.57
C VAL A 32 -10.36 -9.98 -13.38
N LEU A 33 -9.21 -10.66 -13.30
CA LEU A 33 -7.90 -10.01 -13.23
C LEU A 33 -7.67 -9.12 -14.46
N HIS A 34 -7.11 -7.93 -14.25
CA HIS A 34 -6.87 -6.87 -15.24
C HIS A 34 -8.10 -6.15 -15.79
N GLU A 35 -9.33 -6.67 -15.58
CA GLU A 35 -10.58 -5.97 -15.94
C GLU A 35 -11.23 -5.29 -14.74
N ASP A 36 -11.33 -6.02 -13.63
CA ASP A 36 -11.97 -5.58 -12.40
C ASP A 36 -10.96 -5.20 -11.31
N PHE A 37 -9.82 -5.90 -11.26
CA PHE A 37 -8.77 -5.61 -10.29
C PHE A 37 -7.37 -5.93 -10.82
N ARG A 38 -6.35 -5.37 -10.18
CA ARG A 38 -4.96 -5.83 -10.30
C ARG A 38 -4.47 -6.30 -8.93
N LEU A 39 -3.50 -7.20 -8.92
CA LEU A 39 -2.92 -7.76 -7.71
C LEU A 39 -1.41 -7.54 -7.69
N GLU A 40 -0.88 -7.06 -6.57
CA GLU A 40 0.55 -6.93 -6.30
C GLU A 40 0.89 -7.65 -5.01
N MET A 41 1.85 -8.58 -5.05
CA MET A 41 2.28 -9.32 -3.86
C MET A 41 3.35 -8.52 -3.11
N VAL A 42 3.26 -8.49 -1.78
CA VAL A 42 4.25 -7.90 -0.87
C VAL A 42 4.68 -8.99 0.14
N PRO A 43 5.54 -9.94 -0.29
CA PRO A 43 5.89 -11.12 0.50
C PRO A 43 6.51 -10.78 1.86
N GLU A 44 7.26 -9.67 1.94
CA GLU A 44 7.93 -9.21 3.16
C GLU A 44 6.93 -8.87 4.28
N LYS A 45 5.69 -8.54 3.91
CA LYS A 45 4.59 -8.21 4.83
C LYS A 45 3.53 -9.31 4.88
N SER A 46 3.74 -10.46 4.23
CA SER A 46 2.72 -11.50 4.08
C SER A 46 1.38 -10.94 3.55
N THR A 47 1.47 -9.93 2.68
CA THR A 47 0.33 -9.12 2.22
C THR A 47 0.28 -9.11 0.69
N ALA A 48 -0.91 -8.91 0.13
CA ALA A 48 -1.09 -8.53 -1.27
C ALA A 48 -1.94 -7.26 -1.35
N VAL A 49 -1.64 -6.39 -2.30
CA VAL A 49 -2.42 -5.19 -2.60
C VAL A 49 -3.34 -5.49 -3.77
N VAL A 50 -4.63 -5.36 -3.55
CA VAL A 50 -5.66 -5.38 -4.59
C VAL A 50 -5.95 -3.94 -5.00
N ILE A 51 -5.75 -3.66 -6.27
CA ILE A 51 -6.05 -2.38 -6.90
C ILE A 51 -7.38 -2.54 -7.64
N LEU A 52 -8.46 -2.02 -7.07
CA LEU A 52 -9.80 -2.10 -7.64
C LEU A 52 -9.95 -1.11 -8.79
N LEU A 53 -10.50 -1.58 -9.91
CA LEU A 53 -10.72 -0.79 -11.10
C LEU A 53 -12.13 -0.16 -11.09
N LYS A 54 -12.37 0.79 -12.00
CA LYS A 54 -13.54 1.69 -12.00
C LYS A 54 -14.85 0.90 -12.10
N ARG A 55 -15.39 0.46 -10.95
CA ARG A 55 -16.75 -0.06 -10.69
C ARG A 55 -16.89 -0.66 -9.29
N ILE A 56 -15.80 -1.07 -8.64
CA ILE A 56 -15.86 -1.77 -7.35
C ILE A 56 -15.59 -0.79 -6.22
N ASP A 57 -16.54 -0.71 -5.28
CA ASP A 57 -16.36 0.02 -4.04
C ASP A 57 -15.44 -0.78 -3.09
N ALA A 58 -14.40 -0.11 -2.56
CA ALA A 58 -13.38 -0.77 -1.75
C ALA A 58 -13.89 -1.17 -0.36
N GLU A 59 -14.82 -0.42 0.22
CA GLU A 59 -15.44 -0.78 1.51
C GLU A 59 -16.36 -1.98 1.34
N GLU A 60 -17.15 -2.01 0.26
CA GLU A 60 -17.97 -3.17 -0.08
C GLU A 60 -17.11 -4.40 -0.35
N PHE A 61 -15.98 -4.26 -1.04
CA PHE A 61 -15.05 -5.36 -1.26
C PHE A 61 -14.43 -5.88 0.04
N VAL A 62 -14.01 -5.00 0.96
CA VAL A 62 -13.50 -5.40 2.28
C VAL A 62 -14.56 -6.18 3.06
N LYS A 63 -15.81 -5.70 3.05
CA LYS A 63 -16.93 -6.39 3.69
C LYS A 63 -17.20 -7.76 3.07
N PHE A 64 -17.23 -7.83 1.74
CA PHE A 64 -17.33 -9.08 0.99
C PHE A 64 -16.24 -10.07 1.40
N CYS A 65 -14.99 -9.62 1.54
CA CYS A 65 -13.90 -10.50 1.96
C CYS A 65 -14.11 -11.07 3.36
N ALA A 66 -14.62 -10.26 4.30
CA ALA A 66 -14.92 -10.70 5.66
C ALA A 66 -16.09 -11.71 5.71
N GLU A 67 -17.06 -11.60 4.80
CA GLU A 67 -18.23 -12.49 4.72
C GLU A 67 -17.95 -13.77 3.91
N SER A 68 -16.88 -13.79 3.10
CA SER A 68 -16.54 -14.94 2.26
C SER A 68 -16.02 -16.12 3.10
N ASN A 69 -16.86 -17.14 3.25
CA ASN A 69 -16.52 -18.42 3.90
C ASN A 69 -15.25 -19.09 3.35
N ARG A 70 -14.91 -18.85 2.07
CA ARG A 70 -13.69 -19.42 1.47
C ARG A 70 -12.45 -18.65 1.89
N LEU A 71 -12.50 -17.32 1.91
CA LEU A 71 -11.36 -16.49 2.33
C LEU A 71 -11.09 -16.63 3.83
N THR A 72 -12.14 -16.65 4.65
CA THR A 72 -12.04 -16.81 6.10
C THR A 72 -11.46 -18.17 6.51
N LYS A 73 -11.71 -19.25 5.75
CA LYS A 73 -11.05 -20.55 5.94
C LYS A 73 -9.53 -20.48 5.81
N PHE A 74 -9.04 -19.64 4.91
CA PHE A 74 -7.60 -19.37 4.75
C PHE A 74 -7.08 -18.28 5.69
N LYS A 75 -7.94 -17.73 6.57
CA LYS A 75 -7.63 -16.63 7.49
C LYS A 75 -7.17 -15.35 6.77
N ILE A 76 -7.57 -15.18 5.52
CA ILE A 76 -7.30 -13.96 4.77
C ILE A 76 -8.20 -12.85 5.33
N THR A 77 -7.59 -11.73 5.68
CA THR A 77 -8.29 -10.52 6.11
C THR A 77 -8.07 -9.41 5.09
N ALA A 78 -9.07 -8.56 4.89
CA ALA A 78 -9.00 -7.42 3.99
C ALA A 78 -9.12 -6.12 4.79
N LYS A 79 -8.36 -5.10 4.41
CA LYS A 79 -8.48 -3.75 4.96
C LYS A 79 -8.19 -2.70 3.89
N LEU A 80 -8.82 -1.55 3.99
CA LEU A 80 -8.48 -0.41 3.14
C LEU A 80 -7.03 0.01 3.38
N LEU A 81 -6.32 0.32 2.29
CA LEU A 81 -5.05 1.03 2.38
C LEU A 81 -5.34 2.51 2.47
N GLU A 82 -5.09 3.07 3.65
CA GLU A 82 -5.12 4.50 3.88
C GLU A 82 -4.01 5.19 3.06
N GLU A 83 -4.31 6.38 2.56
CA GLU A 83 -3.29 7.22 1.95
C GLU A 83 -2.29 7.63 3.04
N THR A 84 -1.02 7.23 2.93
CA THR A 84 0.01 7.60 3.90
C THR A 84 0.51 9.01 3.63
N HIS A 85 0.63 9.80 4.69
CA HIS A 85 1.35 11.07 4.64
C HIS A 85 2.84 10.89 4.84
N SER A 86 3.33 9.69 5.16
CA SER A 86 4.74 9.50 5.51
C SER A 86 5.40 8.43 4.64
N ILE A 87 6.64 8.71 4.20
CA ILE A 87 7.51 7.79 3.48
C ILE A 87 8.73 7.50 4.33
N LYS A 88 9.12 6.22 4.41
CA LYS A 88 10.39 5.79 4.98
C LYS A 88 11.39 5.54 3.85
N ALA A 89 12.51 6.27 3.86
CA ALA A 89 13.66 6.01 3.01
C ALA A 89 14.71 5.19 3.75
N GLU A 90 15.34 4.25 3.04
CA GLU A 90 16.39 3.38 3.57
C GLU A 90 17.73 3.68 2.86
N ASN A 91 18.83 3.16 3.43
CA ASN A 91 20.20 3.35 2.92
C ASN A 91 20.65 4.83 2.88
N ILE A 92 20.20 5.63 3.85
CA ILE A 92 20.65 7.00 4.01
C ILE A 92 22.14 7.00 4.38
N PRO A 93 23.02 7.66 3.60
CA PRO A 93 24.44 7.70 3.90
C PRO A 93 24.72 8.29 5.29
N GLY A 94 25.71 7.74 5.99
CA GLY A 94 26.13 8.27 7.28
C GLY A 94 26.62 9.72 7.17
N GLY A 95 26.22 10.57 8.10
CA GLY A 95 26.65 11.98 8.17
C GLY A 95 25.84 12.97 7.34
N VAL A 96 24.77 12.53 6.66
CA VAL A 96 23.82 13.44 5.99
C VAL A 96 22.95 14.16 7.03
N SER A 97 22.82 15.48 6.92
CA SER A 97 21.96 16.28 7.80
C SER A 97 20.49 16.17 7.43
N THR A 98 19.61 16.47 8.39
CA THR A 98 18.16 16.51 8.15
C THR A 98 17.79 17.49 7.04
N ASP A 99 18.47 18.64 6.96
CA ASP A 99 18.22 19.64 5.91
C ASP A 99 18.49 19.10 4.51
N HIS A 100 19.59 18.35 4.34
CA HIS A 100 19.92 17.73 3.06
C HIS A 100 18.90 16.66 2.64
N VAL A 101 18.41 15.87 3.60
CA VAL A 101 17.37 14.88 3.34
C VAL A 101 16.04 15.54 3.03
N THR A 102 15.71 16.64 3.71
CA THR A 102 14.47 17.42 3.50
C THR A 102 14.41 17.98 2.08
N VAL A 103 15.47 18.64 1.61
CA VAL A 103 15.55 19.17 0.23
C VAL A 103 15.30 18.06 -0.81
N ASN A 104 15.74 16.84 -0.53
CA ASN A 104 15.56 15.73 -1.46
C ASN A 104 14.11 15.24 -1.52
N PHE A 105 13.42 15.19 -0.36
CA PHE A 105 11.99 14.88 -0.29
C PHE A 105 11.08 16.01 -0.79
N GLU A 106 11.53 17.26 -0.71
CA GLU A 106 10.79 18.41 -1.26
C GLU A 106 11.00 18.59 -2.78
N ASN A 107 12.01 17.93 -3.35
CA ASN A 107 12.31 18.05 -4.77
C ASN A 107 11.24 17.36 -5.61
N VAL A 108 10.38 18.16 -6.22
CA VAL A 108 9.31 17.73 -7.13
C VAL A 108 9.82 16.93 -8.33
N SER A 109 11.06 17.17 -8.77
CA SER A 109 11.68 16.40 -9.87
C SER A 109 11.93 14.94 -9.49
N ASN A 110 12.01 14.66 -8.19
CA ASN A 110 12.17 13.31 -7.64
C ASN A 110 10.81 12.69 -7.24
N GLY A 111 9.68 13.29 -7.61
CA GLY A 111 8.36 12.86 -7.16
C GLY A 111 7.96 13.36 -5.77
N GLY A 112 8.79 14.21 -5.15
CA GLY A 112 8.57 14.78 -3.84
C GLY A 112 7.59 15.96 -3.81
N GLY A 113 7.45 16.56 -2.63
CA GLY A 113 6.62 17.74 -2.42
C GLY A 113 6.71 18.26 -0.99
N PRO A 114 5.88 19.24 -0.59
CA PRO A 114 6.03 19.93 0.69
C PRO A 114 6.04 18.97 1.89
N VAL A 115 7.10 19.04 2.69
CA VAL A 115 7.34 18.19 3.85
C VAL A 115 7.05 18.98 5.13
N VAL A 116 6.31 18.37 6.05
CA VAL A 116 5.99 18.88 7.38
C VAL A 116 7.12 18.57 8.37
N ASP A 117 7.66 17.35 8.30
CA ASP A 117 8.66 16.85 9.23
C ASP A 117 9.57 15.80 8.57
N VAL A 118 10.84 15.76 8.98
CA VAL A 118 11.81 14.72 8.60
C VAL A 118 12.51 14.20 9.84
N GLN A 119 12.37 12.91 10.09
CA GLN A 119 13.04 12.21 11.18
C GLN A 119 14.14 11.31 10.64
N LEU A 120 15.38 11.57 11.07
CA LEU A 120 16.52 10.71 10.78
C LEU A 120 16.72 9.68 11.89
N LEU A 121 17.01 8.45 11.48
CA LEU A 121 17.49 7.39 12.36
C LEU A 121 18.90 6.98 11.90
N PRO A 122 19.97 7.67 12.37
CA PRO A 122 21.33 7.47 11.89
C PRO A 122 21.83 6.04 12.09
N LYS A 123 21.48 5.41 13.22
CA LYS A 123 21.85 4.01 13.51
C LYS A 123 21.23 3.02 12.53
N GLY A 124 20.06 3.33 12.00
CA GLY A 124 19.34 2.48 11.05
C GLY A 124 19.64 2.81 9.59
N HIS A 125 20.34 3.90 9.30
CA HIS A 125 20.44 4.47 7.95
C HIS A 125 19.05 4.71 7.32
N LEU A 126 18.10 5.16 8.15
CA LEU A 126 16.71 5.40 7.75
C LEU A 126 16.35 6.88 7.90
N ALA A 127 15.45 7.35 7.04
CA ALA A 127 14.76 8.62 7.20
C ALA A 127 13.25 8.39 7.07
N THR A 128 12.44 9.13 7.82
CA THR A 128 10.98 9.18 7.61
C THR A 128 10.60 10.62 7.34
N ALA A 129 10.02 10.89 6.17
CA ALA A 129 9.46 12.20 5.83
C ALA A 129 7.95 12.15 5.93
N THR A 130 7.34 13.20 6.47
CA THR A 130 5.89 13.39 6.56
C THR A 130 5.49 14.57 5.68
N PHE A 131 4.62 14.35 4.71
CA PHE A 131 4.20 15.30 3.67
C PHE A 131 2.89 15.99 4.02
N CYS A 132 2.75 17.23 3.55
CA CYS A 132 1.52 18.02 3.70
C CYS A 132 0.30 17.39 3.02
N SER A 133 0.50 16.55 2.00
CA SER A 133 -0.58 15.82 1.33
C SER A 133 -0.11 14.44 0.90
N PRO A 134 -0.98 13.41 0.89
CA PRO A 134 -0.58 12.06 0.52
C PRO A 134 -0.17 11.93 -0.94
N LYS A 135 -0.67 12.81 -1.81
CA LYS A 135 -0.27 12.89 -3.22
C LYS A 135 1.15 13.38 -3.45
N ALA A 136 1.75 14.01 -2.45
CA ALA A 136 3.14 14.45 -2.50
C ALA A 136 4.11 13.36 -2.03
N ALA A 137 3.58 12.26 -1.49
CA ALA A 137 4.34 11.07 -1.15
C ALA A 137 4.32 10.13 -2.37
N SER A 138 5.30 10.27 -3.26
CA SER A 138 5.47 9.40 -4.44
C SER A 138 6.90 8.90 -4.59
#